data_AF-A0A7S0ATU7-F1
#
_entry.id   AF-A0A7S0ATU7-F1
#
_cell.length_a   1.000
_cell.length_b   1.000
_cell.length_c   1.000
_cell.angle_alpha   90.00
_cell.angle_beta   90.00
_cell.angle_gamma   90.00
#
_symmetry.space_group_name_H-M   'P 1'
#
loop_
_entity.id
_entity.type
_entity.pdbx_description
1 polymer ?
#
loop_
_entity_poly.entity_id
_entity_poly.type
_entity_poly.pdbx_seq_one_letter_code
_entity_poly.pdbx_strand_id
1 'polypeptide(L)'
;ESTVHLIPRSKHLKAGTAAGMVAGEDERVKVIQVPYHFNFHFANAFEDDDGNVVIDSVLTDTVDLGTELDPSVPVWEAADLDEFSPGRYDRLTVDPNGINASTMETICKREPEFPTVPQALSGRRHRYAYTVGAHKEYELLPNGKGKGANGSILKIDARDPAQTEAYAFLPHEFVGEQVFCPKVGADVTQPGSEDKGYLVTFVEDRRDLTTDMVVFDVEGKGALEKGPLARIRMPVWIPPGLHGTFVEGLTFDA
;
A
#
# COMPACT_ATOMS: atom_id res chain seq x y z
N GLU A 1 11.37 -18.75 -8.58
CA GLU A 1 9.96 -18.83 -8.16
C GLU A 1 9.87 -18.39 -6.71
N SER A 2 8.74 -17.80 -6.31
CA SER A 2 8.47 -17.46 -4.90
C SER A 2 7.51 -18.51 -4.32
N THR A 3 7.49 -18.67 -3.00
CA THR A 3 6.62 -19.65 -2.33
C THR A 3 5.66 -18.96 -1.38
N VAL A 4 4.37 -19.27 -1.50
CA VAL A 4 3.32 -18.82 -0.57
C VAL A 4 3.00 -19.95 0.41
N HIS A 5 2.98 -19.60 1.70
CA HIS A 5 2.60 -20.49 2.79
C HIS A 5 1.23 -20.06 3.33
N LEU A 6 0.18 -20.83 3.04
CA LEU A 6 -1.15 -20.58 3.56
C LEU A 6 -1.33 -21.34 4.88
N ILE A 7 -1.47 -20.59 5.96
CA ILE A 7 -1.67 -21.10 7.31
C ILE A 7 -3.17 -21.01 7.64
N PRO A 8 -3.82 -22.10 8.08
CA PRO A 8 -5.23 -22.08 8.44
C PRO A 8 -5.48 -21.12 9.61
N ARG A 9 -6.62 -20.43 9.54
CA ARG A 9 -7.01 -19.47 10.60
C ARG A 9 -7.12 -20.19 11.94
N SER A 10 -6.70 -19.51 13.01
CA SER A 10 -6.69 -20.07 14.38
C SER A 10 -8.05 -20.63 14.83
N LYS A 11 -9.16 -20.05 14.39
CA LYS A 11 -10.53 -20.54 14.68
C LYS A 11 -10.82 -21.95 14.14
N HIS A 12 -10.05 -22.43 13.16
CA HIS A 12 -10.16 -23.77 12.59
C HIS A 12 -9.15 -24.75 13.21
N LEU A 13 -8.30 -24.28 14.13
CA LEU A 13 -7.31 -25.10 14.81
C LEU A 13 -7.83 -25.47 16.20
N LYS A 14 -7.57 -26.72 16.60
CA LYS A 14 -7.73 -27.11 18.01
C LYS A 14 -6.69 -26.35 18.84
N ALA A 15 -7.11 -25.81 19.99
CA ALA A 15 -6.21 -25.06 20.88
C ALA A 15 -4.92 -25.86 21.19
N GLY A 16 -3.77 -25.19 21.11
CA GLY A 16 -2.45 -25.78 21.31
C GLY A 16 -1.85 -26.52 20.12
N THR A 17 -2.61 -26.75 19.03
CA THR A 17 -2.12 -27.53 17.87
C THR A 17 -1.37 -26.70 16.82
N ALA A 18 -1.30 -25.37 16.99
CA ALA A 18 -0.56 -24.48 16.09
C ALA A 18 0.95 -24.49 16.37
N ALA A 19 1.37 -24.74 17.62
CA ALA A 19 2.74 -24.58 18.08
C ALA A 19 3.76 -25.54 17.42
N GLY A 20 3.30 -26.57 16.71
CA GLY A 20 4.14 -27.52 15.98
C GLY A 20 3.94 -27.51 14.46
N MET A 21 3.25 -26.50 13.91
CA MET A 21 3.05 -26.42 12.47
C MET A 21 4.34 -26.04 11.77
N VAL A 22 4.79 -26.90 10.86
CA VAL A 22 5.99 -26.68 10.03
C VAL A 22 5.58 -26.76 8.57
N ALA A 23 5.90 -25.73 7.79
CA ALA A 23 5.61 -25.71 6.37
C ALA A 23 6.35 -26.86 5.65
N GLY A 24 5.62 -27.61 4.83
CA GLY A 24 6.16 -28.78 4.11
C GLY A 24 6.14 -30.09 4.91
N GLU A 25 5.88 -30.05 6.22
CA GLU A 25 5.71 -31.25 7.05
C GLU A 25 4.25 -31.41 7.53
N ASP A 26 3.60 -30.28 7.83
CA ASP A 26 2.22 -30.25 8.29
C ASP A 26 1.27 -30.00 7.12
N GLU A 27 0.47 -31.01 6.75
CA GLU A 27 -0.49 -30.95 5.63
C GLU A 27 -1.56 -29.85 5.77
N ARG A 28 -1.72 -29.30 6.98
CA ARG A 28 -2.60 -28.16 7.24
C ARG A 28 -2.03 -26.88 6.65
N VAL A 29 -0.70 -26.74 6.54
CA VAL A 29 -0.05 -25.64 5.84
C VAL A 29 -0.01 -25.96 4.35
N LYS A 30 -0.63 -25.13 3.52
CA LYS A 30 -0.52 -25.28 2.07
C LYS A 30 0.70 -24.52 1.58
N VAL A 31 1.53 -25.18 0.79
CA VAL A 31 2.76 -24.62 0.21
C VAL A 31 2.58 -24.57 -1.29
N ILE A 32 2.57 -23.36 -1.85
CA ILE A 32 2.19 -23.14 -3.25
C ILE A 32 3.28 -22.33 -3.93
N GLN A 33 3.77 -22.83 -5.06
CA GLN A 33 4.71 -22.08 -5.90
C GLN A 33 3.96 -21.04 -6.72
N VAL A 34 4.51 -19.84 -6.76
CA VAL A 34 3.94 -18.70 -7.47
C VAL A 34 5.03 -18.01 -8.31
N PRO A 35 4.66 -17.21 -9.31
CA PRO A 35 5.61 -16.42 -10.08
C PRO A 35 6.57 -15.66 -9.15
N TYR A 36 7.85 -15.60 -9.52
CA TYR A 36 8.85 -14.89 -8.71
C TYR A 36 8.47 -13.42 -8.60
N HIS A 37 8.51 -12.92 -7.37
CA HIS A 37 8.31 -11.52 -7.04
C HIS A 37 8.91 -11.25 -5.67
N PHE A 38 9.28 -10.00 -5.42
CA PHE A 38 9.61 -9.52 -4.09
C PHE A 38 8.52 -8.56 -3.61
N ASN A 39 7.90 -8.90 -2.48
CA ASN A 39 6.95 -8.01 -1.79
C ASN A 39 7.69 -7.26 -0.69
N PHE A 40 7.46 -5.96 -0.57
CA PHE A 40 7.81 -5.23 0.66
C PHE A 40 6.59 -5.10 1.56
N HIS A 41 5.51 -4.50 1.04
CA HIS A 41 4.28 -4.26 1.80
C HIS A 41 3.09 -4.99 1.20
N PHE A 42 2.26 -5.55 2.07
CA PHE A 42 0.96 -6.11 1.72
C PHE A 42 -0.11 -5.06 1.97
N ALA A 43 -0.99 -4.84 0.99
CA ALA A 43 -2.16 -3.98 1.16
C ALA A 43 -3.24 -4.71 1.96
N ASN A 44 -3.61 -5.91 1.52
CA ASN A 44 -4.61 -6.75 2.15
C ASN A 44 -4.58 -8.18 1.58
N ALA A 45 -5.26 -9.12 2.23
CA ALA A 45 -5.53 -10.44 1.67
C ALA A 45 -6.92 -10.94 2.09
N PHE A 46 -7.61 -11.68 1.22
CA PHE A 46 -8.94 -12.21 1.50
C PHE A 46 -9.24 -13.48 0.71
N GLU A 47 -10.29 -14.20 1.09
CA GLU A 47 -10.83 -15.33 0.33
C GLU A 47 -11.91 -14.81 -0.62
N ASP A 48 -11.86 -15.20 -1.90
CA ASP A 48 -12.92 -14.88 -2.86
C ASP A 48 -14.08 -15.89 -2.83
N ASP A 49 -15.08 -15.68 -3.67
CA ASP A 49 -16.32 -16.47 -3.66
C ASP A 49 -16.11 -17.88 -4.24
N ASP A 50 -15.02 -18.07 -5.00
CA ASP A 50 -14.59 -19.35 -5.57
C ASP A 50 -13.64 -20.11 -4.62
N GLY A 51 -13.30 -19.51 -3.47
CA GLY A 51 -12.42 -20.10 -2.46
C GLY A 51 -10.93 -19.89 -2.72
N ASN A 52 -10.55 -19.02 -3.66
CA ASN A 52 -9.15 -18.64 -3.85
C ASN A 52 -8.72 -17.65 -2.76
N VAL A 53 -7.42 -17.63 -2.47
CA VAL A 53 -6.78 -16.59 -1.66
C VAL A 53 -6.27 -15.49 -2.58
N VAL A 54 -6.81 -14.29 -2.40
CA VAL A 54 -6.40 -13.07 -3.09
C VAL A 54 -5.47 -12.27 -2.19
N ILE A 55 -4.31 -11.88 -2.71
CA ILE A 55 -3.28 -11.13 -1.99
C ILE A 55 -2.96 -9.90 -2.84
N ASP A 56 -3.20 -8.72 -2.28
CA ASP A 56 -2.80 -7.46 -2.89
C ASP A 56 -1.53 -6.96 -2.20
N SER A 57 -0.50 -6.65 -2.99
CA SER A 57 0.79 -6.22 -2.47
C SER A 57 1.48 -5.21 -3.38
N VAL A 58 2.45 -4.51 -2.79
CA VAL A 58 3.43 -3.71 -3.52
C VAL A 58 4.62 -4.60 -3.85
N LEU A 59 4.87 -4.75 -5.15
CA LEU A 59 5.91 -5.59 -5.73
C LEU A 59 6.97 -4.77 -6.44
N THR A 60 8.18 -5.33 -6.48
CA THR A 60 9.25 -4.91 -7.39
C THR A 60 9.92 -6.15 -7.99
N ASP A 61 10.39 -6.04 -9.24
CA ASP A 61 11.08 -7.14 -9.94
C ASP A 61 12.44 -7.43 -9.31
N THR A 62 13.12 -6.39 -8.86
CA THR A 62 14.42 -6.46 -8.20
C THR A 62 14.44 -5.59 -6.95
N VAL A 63 15.27 -5.98 -5.98
CA VAL A 63 15.43 -5.26 -4.73
C VAL A 63 16.78 -4.58 -4.75
N ASP A 64 16.75 -3.27 -4.60
CA ASP A 64 17.90 -2.48 -4.19
C ASP A 64 17.45 -1.61 -3.00
N LEU A 65 17.92 -1.96 -1.80
CA LEU A 65 17.59 -1.24 -0.57
C LEU A 65 18.49 -0.02 -0.35
N GLY A 66 19.38 0.29 -1.30
CA GLY A 66 20.31 1.40 -1.19
C GLY A 66 21.27 1.27 -0.01
N THR A 67 21.48 0.07 0.53
CA THR A 67 22.34 -0.15 1.70
C THR A 67 23.82 0.11 1.43
N GLU A 68 24.20 0.15 0.15
CA GLU A 68 25.53 0.53 -0.33
C GLU A 68 25.65 2.03 -0.64
N LEU A 69 24.55 2.80 -0.53
CA LEU A 69 24.54 4.25 -0.76
C LEU A 69 25.00 4.99 0.50
N ASP A 70 25.74 6.08 0.30
CA ASP A 70 26.12 6.99 1.40
C ASP A 70 24.86 7.69 1.94
N PRO A 71 24.44 7.44 3.19
CA PRO A 71 23.23 8.03 3.74
C PRO A 71 23.33 9.55 3.96
N SER A 72 24.53 10.14 3.82
CA SER A 72 24.75 11.58 3.89
C SER A 72 24.52 12.32 2.56
N VAL A 73 24.39 11.57 1.45
CA VAL A 73 24.11 12.12 0.12
C VAL A 73 22.65 11.82 -0.22
N PRO A 74 21.88 12.81 -0.72
CA PRO A 74 20.52 12.54 -1.15
C PRO A 74 20.45 11.45 -2.23
N VAL A 75 19.45 10.57 -2.15
CA VAL A 75 19.34 9.40 -3.04
C VAL A 75 19.33 9.78 -4.54
N TRP A 76 18.74 10.92 -4.89
CA TRP A 76 18.70 11.41 -6.28
C TRP A 76 20.05 11.96 -6.80
N GLU A 77 21.02 12.16 -5.91
CA GLU A 77 22.42 12.49 -6.26
C GLU A 77 23.33 11.26 -6.13
N ALA A 78 23.01 10.35 -5.20
CA ALA A 78 23.80 9.17 -4.89
C ALA A 78 23.52 7.98 -5.82
N ALA A 79 22.34 7.94 -6.43
CA ALA A 79 21.88 6.78 -7.18
C ALA A 79 21.26 7.20 -8.52
N ASP A 80 21.49 6.38 -9.55
CA ASP A 80 20.75 6.49 -10.79
C ASP A 80 19.37 5.89 -10.58
N LEU A 81 18.37 6.76 -10.36
CA LEU A 81 17.00 6.34 -10.11
C LEU A 81 16.44 5.50 -11.26
N ASP A 82 17.00 5.60 -12.47
CA ASP A 82 16.61 4.84 -13.66
C ASP A 82 16.97 3.35 -13.58
N GLU A 83 17.93 2.99 -12.73
CA GLU A 83 18.39 1.60 -12.51
C GLU A 83 17.54 0.86 -11.46
N PHE A 84 16.70 1.58 -10.70
CA PHE A 84 15.80 0.95 -9.74
C PHE A 84 14.56 0.40 -10.42
N SER A 85 14.17 -0.82 -10.04
CA SER A 85 12.89 -1.38 -10.47
C SER A 85 11.73 -0.61 -9.84
N PRO A 86 10.75 -0.14 -10.64
CA PRO A 86 9.61 0.58 -10.11
C PRO A 86 8.68 -0.35 -9.34
N GLY A 87 8.05 0.22 -8.30
CA GLY A 87 7.00 -0.47 -7.55
C GLY A 87 5.73 -0.64 -8.40
N ARG A 88 4.99 -1.72 -8.13
CA ARG A 88 3.66 -1.98 -8.72
C ARG A 88 2.70 -2.47 -7.65
N TYR A 89 1.44 -2.09 -7.76
CA TYR A 89 0.37 -2.70 -6.96
C TYR A 89 -0.17 -3.87 -7.77
N ASP A 90 0.10 -5.07 -7.30
CA ASP A 90 -0.24 -6.30 -7.97
C ASP A 90 -1.18 -7.14 -7.10
N ARG A 91 -2.06 -7.88 -7.78
CA ARG A 91 -2.97 -8.86 -7.19
C ARG A 91 -2.52 -10.26 -7.57
N LEU A 92 -2.16 -11.04 -6.58
CA LEU A 92 -1.89 -12.46 -6.69
C LEU A 92 -3.14 -13.25 -6.28
N THR A 93 -3.63 -14.12 -7.15
CA THR A 93 -4.73 -15.04 -6.86
C THR A 93 -4.20 -16.47 -6.80
N VAL A 94 -4.45 -17.15 -5.69
CA VAL A 94 -3.91 -18.47 -5.38
C VAL A 94 -5.04 -19.43 -5.05
N ASP A 95 -5.15 -20.53 -5.80
CA ASP A 95 -6.02 -21.65 -5.42
C ASP A 95 -5.37 -22.44 -4.27
N PRO A 96 -5.95 -22.45 -3.06
CA PRO A 96 -5.35 -23.12 -1.90
C PRO A 96 -5.23 -24.65 -2.06
N ASN A 97 -5.94 -25.25 -3.03
CA ASN A 97 -5.86 -26.68 -3.32
C ASN A 97 -4.79 -27.01 -4.38
N GLY A 98 -4.21 -25.98 -5.02
CA GLY A 98 -3.19 -26.15 -6.06
C GLY A 98 -3.71 -26.85 -7.32
N ILE A 99 -5.02 -26.82 -7.58
CA ILE A 99 -5.63 -27.40 -8.79
C ILE A 99 -5.41 -26.43 -9.95
N ASN A 100 -5.59 -25.14 -9.69
CA ASN A 100 -5.39 -24.07 -10.67
C ASN A 100 -4.03 -23.39 -10.48
N ALA A 101 -3.42 -22.97 -11.59
CA ALA A 101 -2.23 -22.15 -11.56
C ALA A 101 -2.54 -20.78 -10.92
N SER A 102 -1.61 -20.26 -10.13
CA SER A 102 -1.74 -18.91 -9.57
C SER A 102 -1.65 -17.86 -10.68
N THR A 103 -2.40 -16.76 -10.53
CA THR A 103 -2.38 -15.64 -11.47
C THR A 103 -1.88 -14.38 -10.78
N MET A 104 -1.20 -13.52 -11.52
CA MET A 104 -0.71 -12.23 -11.04
C MET A 104 -1.13 -11.15 -12.02
N GLU A 105 -1.78 -10.11 -11.52
CA GLU A 105 -2.29 -8.99 -12.30
C GLU A 105 -1.78 -7.67 -11.73
N THR A 106 -1.21 -6.81 -12.57
CA THR A 106 -0.83 -5.46 -12.19
C THR A 106 -2.02 -4.51 -12.29
N ILE A 107 -2.38 -3.92 -11.15
CA ILE A 107 -3.50 -2.97 -11.01
C ILE A 107 -3.01 -1.52 -11.12
N CYS A 108 -1.86 -1.19 -10.52
CA CYS A 108 -1.32 0.16 -10.57
C CYS A 108 0.20 0.18 -10.80
N LYS A 109 0.63 1.07 -11.69
CA LYS A 109 2.02 1.26 -12.13
C LYS A 109 2.58 2.63 -11.75
N ARG A 110 1.91 3.40 -10.90
CA ARG A 110 2.38 4.73 -10.47
C ARG A 110 3.28 4.65 -9.23
N GLU A 111 4.14 3.64 -9.22
CA GLU A 111 5.10 3.36 -8.15
C GLU A 111 4.47 3.39 -6.75
N PRO A 112 3.39 2.63 -6.53
CA PRO A 112 2.70 2.63 -5.26
C PRO A 112 3.61 2.10 -4.15
N GLU A 113 3.53 2.70 -2.97
CA GLU A 113 4.15 2.21 -1.73
C GLU A 113 3.27 2.55 -0.52
N PHE A 114 3.58 1.98 0.64
CA PHE A 114 2.83 2.17 1.90
C PHE A 114 1.30 2.00 1.72
N PRO A 115 0.86 0.82 1.25
CA PRO A 115 -0.55 0.59 0.98
C PRO A 115 -1.37 0.55 2.27
N THR A 116 -2.49 1.25 2.26
CA THR A 116 -3.46 1.33 3.35
C THR A 116 -4.83 1.00 2.83
N VAL A 117 -5.55 0.14 3.55
CA VAL A 117 -6.99 -0.11 3.38
C VAL A 117 -7.72 0.31 4.66
N PRO A 118 -9.04 0.58 4.63
CA PRO A 118 -9.80 0.81 5.85
C PRO A 118 -9.59 -0.37 6.83
N GLN A 119 -9.19 -0.08 8.07
CA GLN A 119 -8.80 -1.12 9.04
C GLN A 119 -9.90 -2.19 9.26
N ALA A 120 -11.18 -1.78 9.21
CA ALA A 120 -12.32 -2.69 9.33
C ALA A 120 -12.44 -3.72 8.18
N LEU A 121 -11.75 -3.48 7.06
CA LEU A 121 -11.66 -4.38 5.90
C LEU A 121 -10.39 -5.23 5.88
N SER A 122 -9.52 -5.13 6.89
CA SER A 122 -8.36 -6.02 7.00
C SER A 122 -8.82 -7.49 7.00
N GLY A 123 -8.25 -8.29 6.11
CA GLY A 123 -8.62 -9.70 5.93
C GLY A 123 -9.94 -9.92 5.16
N ARG A 124 -10.56 -8.87 4.62
CA ARG A 124 -11.84 -8.89 3.90
C ARG A 124 -11.68 -8.32 2.50
N ARG A 125 -12.60 -8.69 1.61
CA ARG A 125 -12.66 -8.11 0.26
C ARG A 125 -12.74 -6.59 0.34
N HIS A 126 -11.88 -5.92 -0.40
CA HIS A 126 -11.82 -4.47 -0.55
C HIS A 126 -11.80 -4.08 -2.03
N ARG A 127 -12.23 -2.85 -2.33
CA ARG A 127 -12.14 -2.23 -3.65
C ARG A 127 -11.06 -1.17 -3.70
N TYR A 128 -10.87 -0.42 -2.64
CA TYR A 128 -9.99 0.74 -2.59
C TYR A 128 -8.76 0.46 -1.74
N ALA A 129 -7.60 0.75 -2.30
CA ALA A 129 -6.35 0.86 -1.54
C ALA A 129 -5.78 2.26 -1.74
N TYR A 130 -5.17 2.80 -0.70
CA TYR A 130 -4.56 4.10 -0.70
C TYR A 130 -3.06 3.94 -0.57
N THR A 131 -2.28 4.53 -1.46
CA THR A 131 -0.82 4.41 -1.46
C THR A 131 -0.20 5.80 -1.62
N VAL A 132 1.06 5.95 -1.22
CA VAL A 132 1.87 6.99 -1.86
C VAL A 132 2.19 6.54 -3.28
N GLY A 133 2.65 7.45 -4.13
CA GLY A 133 3.14 7.11 -5.46
C GLY A 133 4.03 8.19 -6.05
N ALA A 134 4.63 7.91 -7.20
CA ALA A 134 5.44 8.88 -7.93
C ALA A 134 4.58 10.02 -8.53
N HIS A 135 5.18 11.20 -8.75
CA HIS A 135 4.50 12.34 -9.37
C HIS A 135 3.88 12.00 -10.74
N LYS A 136 4.41 11.02 -11.47
CA LYS A 136 3.90 10.51 -12.76
C LYS A 136 3.99 8.99 -12.80
N GLU A 137 3.25 8.36 -13.71
CA GLU A 137 3.43 6.94 -14.02
C GLU A 137 4.80 6.70 -14.66
N TYR A 138 5.49 5.60 -14.30
CA TYR A 138 6.85 5.35 -14.79
C TYR A 138 6.88 5.16 -16.32
N GLU A 139 5.81 4.65 -16.93
CA GLU A 139 5.71 4.47 -18.38
C GLU A 139 5.68 5.81 -19.15
N LEU A 140 5.37 6.92 -18.45
CA LEU A 140 5.42 8.27 -18.99
C LEU A 140 6.78 8.95 -18.77
N LEU A 141 7.73 8.28 -18.12
CA LEU A 141 9.10 8.76 -18.02
C LEU A 141 9.81 8.56 -19.38
N PRO A 142 10.72 9.46 -19.78
CA PRO A 142 11.36 9.42 -21.10
C PRO A 142 12.08 8.10 -21.44
N ASN A 143 12.51 7.36 -20.41
CA ASN A 143 13.18 6.07 -20.48
C ASN A 143 12.24 4.88 -20.20
N GLY A 144 10.99 5.13 -19.77
CA GLY A 144 10.03 4.12 -19.31
C GLY A 144 10.53 3.29 -18.12
N LYS A 145 11.47 3.82 -17.34
CA LYS A 145 12.22 3.12 -16.29
C LYS A 145 12.44 4.03 -15.09
N GLY A 146 12.84 3.41 -13.99
CA GLY A 146 13.30 4.09 -12.79
C GLY A 146 12.26 4.25 -11.71
N LYS A 147 12.72 4.77 -10.57
CA LYS A 147 11.93 5.03 -9.37
C LYS A 147 11.86 6.52 -9.07
N GLY A 148 10.68 7.12 -9.18
CA GLY A 148 10.38 8.45 -8.70
C GLY A 148 10.31 8.53 -7.17
N ALA A 149 10.51 9.73 -6.63
CA ALA A 149 10.24 9.98 -5.22
C ALA A 149 8.74 9.97 -4.92
N ASN A 150 8.37 9.69 -3.66
CA ASN A 150 6.99 9.71 -3.19
C ASN A 150 6.43 11.14 -3.23
N GLY A 151 5.73 11.45 -4.32
CA GLY A 151 5.28 12.80 -4.67
C GLY A 151 3.78 12.92 -4.90
N SER A 152 3.04 11.84 -4.67
CA SER A 152 1.60 11.80 -4.84
C SER A 152 0.94 10.84 -3.84
N ILE A 153 -0.36 11.02 -3.65
CA ILE A 153 -1.24 10.02 -3.02
C ILE A 153 -2.13 9.43 -4.11
N LEU A 154 -2.32 8.13 -4.06
CA LEU A 154 -3.17 7.37 -4.98
C LEU A 154 -4.38 6.80 -4.22
N LYS A 155 -5.54 6.82 -4.86
CA LYS A 155 -6.70 5.98 -4.51
C LYS A 155 -6.86 4.97 -5.63
N ILE A 156 -6.30 3.79 -5.41
CA ILE A 156 -6.33 2.67 -6.35
C ILE A 156 -7.70 2.01 -6.27
N ASP A 157 -8.40 1.94 -7.41
CA ASP A 157 -9.61 1.15 -7.55
C ASP A 157 -9.25 -0.24 -8.08
N ALA A 158 -9.10 -1.20 -7.16
CA ALA A 158 -8.69 -2.57 -7.44
C ALA A 158 -9.79 -3.40 -8.13
N ARG A 159 -10.95 -2.80 -8.43
CA ARG A 159 -12.01 -3.41 -9.25
C ARG A 159 -12.04 -2.84 -10.66
N ASP A 160 -11.84 -1.53 -10.80
CA ASP A 160 -11.77 -0.84 -12.09
C ASP A 160 -10.52 0.06 -12.11
N PRO A 161 -9.34 -0.48 -12.47
CA PRO A 161 -8.08 0.25 -12.40
C PRO A 161 -8.08 1.60 -13.14
N ALA A 162 -8.94 1.74 -14.17
CA ALA A 162 -9.12 2.98 -14.93
C ALA A 162 -9.79 4.12 -14.13
N GLN A 163 -10.34 3.83 -12.95
CA GLN A 163 -10.89 4.82 -12.01
C GLN A 163 -9.89 5.21 -10.91
N THR A 164 -8.66 4.72 -10.96
CA THR A 164 -7.63 5.11 -9.99
C THR A 164 -7.41 6.62 -10.04
N GLU A 165 -7.49 7.26 -8.88
CA GLU A 165 -7.30 8.71 -8.72
C GLU A 165 -5.89 8.98 -8.17
N ALA A 166 -5.35 10.15 -8.51
CA ALA A 166 -4.07 10.59 -7.97
C ALA A 166 -4.06 12.09 -7.70
N TYR A 167 -3.50 12.47 -6.56
CA TYR A 167 -3.15 13.86 -6.27
C TYR A 167 -1.63 14.00 -6.20
N ALA A 168 -1.05 14.73 -7.15
CA ALA A 168 0.38 15.03 -7.17
C ALA A 168 0.67 16.35 -6.45
N PHE A 169 1.62 16.32 -5.53
CA PHE A 169 2.11 17.50 -4.83
C PHE A 169 3.07 18.32 -5.69
N LEU A 170 3.54 19.45 -5.17
CA LEU A 170 4.55 20.23 -5.86
C LEU A 170 5.87 19.43 -6.01
N PRO A 171 6.74 19.76 -6.98
CA PRO A 171 7.96 18.97 -7.24
C PRO A 171 8.97 18.89 -6.08
N HIS A 172 8.84 19.75 -5.08
CA HIS A 172 9.70 19.80 -3.88
C HIS A 172 8.98 19.32 -2.61
N GLU A 173 7.74 18.84 -2.77
CA GLU A 173 6.92 18.30 -1.71
C GLU A 173 6.90 16.78 -1.79
N PHE A 174 7.18 16.14 -0.66
CA PHE A 174 7.28 14.69 -0.54
C PHE A 174 6.34 14.19 0.54
N VAL A 175 5.67 13.07 0.28
CA VAL A 175 4.60 12.54 1.13
C VAL A 175 4.97 11.17 1.71
N GLY A 176 4.62 10.95 2.98
CA GLY A 176 4.78 9.68 3.67
C GLY A 176 3.49 8.86 3.72
N GLU A 177 3.52 7.73 4.42
CA GLU A 177 2.34 6.88 4.61
C GLU A 177 1.13 7.67 5.12
N GLN A 178 -0.02 7.48 4.45
CA GLN A 178 -1.31 7.99 4.88
C GLN A 178 -2.06 6.96 5.72
N VAL A 179 -2.76 7.44 6.75
CA VAL A 179 -3.74 6.64 7.48
C VAL A 179 -5.15 6.94 6.98
N PHE A 180 -5.99 5.91 6.90
CA PHE A 180 -7.41 6.06 6.60
C PHE A 180 -8.22 6.28 7.89
N CYS A 181 -9.01 7.34 7.91
CA CYS A 181 -9.89 7.71 9.01
C CYS A 181 -11.35 7.67 8.54
N PRO A 182 -12.19 6.73 8.99
CA PRO A 182 -13.59 6.69 8.59
C PRO A 182 -14.33 7.97 9.03
N LYS A 183 -15.30 8.41 8.22
CA LYS A 183 -16.20 9.50 8.62
C LYS A 183 -17.02 9.05 9.84
N VAL A 184 -17.33 9.98 10.73
CA VAL A 184 -18.12 9.69 11.93
C VAL A 184 -19.43 9.02 11.55
N GLY A 185 -19.67 7.83 12.10
CA GLY A 185 -20.87 7.02 11.84
C GLY A 185 -20.87 6.26 10.50
N ALA A 186 -19.79 6.30 9.72
CA ALA A 186 -19.67 5.50 8.50
C ALA A 186 -19.34 4.04 8.84
N ASP A 187 -20.11 3.12 8.28
CA ASP A 187 -19.74 1.70 8.23
C ASP A 187 -19.11 1.40 6.87
N VAL A 188 -17.77 1.44 6.84
CA VAL A 188 -16.97 1.20 5.63
C VAL A 188 -16.99 -0.26 5.16
N THR A 189 -17.62 -1.16 5.92
CA THR A 189 -17.82 -2.56 5.51
C THR A 189 -19.06 -2.74 4.63
N GLN A 190 -19.93 -1.72 4.54
CA GLN A 190 -21.11 -1.77 3.69
C GLN A 190 -20.77 -1.53 2.22
N PRO A 191 -21.46 -2.20 1.27
CA PRO A 191 -21.29 -1.96 -0.15
C PRO A 191 -21.43 -0.48 -0.51
N GLY A 192 -20.45 0.05 -1.24
CA GLY A 192 -20.45 1.45 -1.67
C GLY A 192 -20.17 2.48 -0.56
N SER A 193 -19.70 2.04 0.61
CA SER A 193 -19.32 2.92 1.72
C SER A 193 -17.84 2.83 2.10
N GLU A 194 -17.06 2.04 1.37
CA GLU A 194 -15.66 1.74 1.67
C GLU A 194 -14.74 2.98 1.72
N ASP A 195 -15.01 3.97 0.88
CA ASP A 195 -14.25 5.22 0.79
C ASP A 195 -14.87 6.38 1.58
N LYS A 196 -15.86 6.11 2.45
CA LYS A 196 -16.47 7.13 3.33
C LYS A 196 -15.53 7.51 4.47
N GLY A 197 -14.46 8.20 4.13
CA GLY A 197 -13.39 8.54 5.05
C GLY A 197 -12.53 9.69 4.57
N TYR A 198 -11.46 9.88 5.33
CA TYR A 198 -10.41 10.83 5.06
C TYR A 198 -9.07 10.10 5.00
N LEU A 199 -8.12 10.68 4.26
CA LEU A 199 -6.71 10.33 4.41
C LEU A 199 -6.01 11.44 5.19
N VAL A 200 -5.18 11.04 6.14
CA VAL A 200 -4.32 11.95 6.90
C VAL A 200 -2.88 11.54 6.68
N THR A 201 -2.02 12.48 6.31
CA THR A 201 -0.58 12.25 6.12
C THR A 201 0.22 13.52 6.37
N PHE A 202 1.54 13.39 6.39
CA PHE A 202 2.50 14.48 6.44
C PHE A 202 3.15 14.70 5.08
N VAL A 203 3.30 15.96 4.71
CA VAL A 203 3.97 16.42 3.50
C VAL A 203 5.15 17.29 3.91
N GLU A 204 6.35 16.89 3.50
CA GLU A 204 7.59 17.63 3.70
C GLU A 204 7.87 18.53 2.50
N ASP A 205 8.12 19.82 2.73
CA ASP A 205 8.70 20.73 1.73
C ASP A 205 10.23 20.78 1.92
N ARG A 206 10.96 20.34 0.92
CA ARG A 206 12.44 20.27 0.96
C ARG A 206 13.14 21.59 0.69
N ARG A 207 12.43 22.64 0.27
CA ARG A 207 13.05 23.96 0.04
C ARG A 207 13.39 24.66 1.34
N ASP A 208 12.54 24.50 2.35
CA ASP A 208 12.65 25.20 3.64
C ASP A 208 12.61 24.26 4.86
N LEU A 209 12.61 22.93 4.63
CA LEU A 209 12.52 21.89 5.65
C LEU A 209 11.30 22.12 6.57
N THR A 210 10.13 22.24 5.97
CA THR A 210 8.87 22.36 6.70
C THR A 210 8.00 21.13 6.49
N THR A 211 7.09 20.87 7.45
CA THR A 211 6.13 19.79 7.35
C THR A 211 4.72 20.33 7.52
N ASP A 212 3.81 19.90 6.67
CA ASP A 212 2.39 20.14 6.80
C ASP A 212 1.65 18.81 7.03
N MET A 213 0.74 18.75 7.99
CA MET A 213 -0.25 17.69 8.08
C MET A 213 -1.39 18.02 7.13
N VAL A 214 -1.75 17.10 6.24
CA VAL A 214 -2.80 17.27 5.24
C VAL A 214 -3.92 16.27 5.46
N VAL A 215 -5.16 16.71 5.21
CA VAL A 215 -6.37 15.89 5.30
C VAL A 215 -7.09 15.93 3.96
N PHE A 216 -7.33 14.77 3.36
CA PHE A 216 -8.06 14.62 2.10
C PHE A 216 -9.43 13.99 2.34
N ASP A 217 -10.46 14.44 1.63
CA ASP A 217 -11.67 13.64 1.43
C ASP A 217 -11.38 12.60 0.34
N VAL A 218 -11.82 11.37 0.55
CA VAL A 218 -11.72 10.32 -0.46
C VAL A 218 -13.08 9.73 -0.84
N GLU A 219 -14.18 10.27 -0.31
CA GLU A 219 -15.51 9.74 -0.59
C GLU A 219 -15.99 10.08 -2.00
N GLY A 220 -16.26 9.05 -2.79
CA GLY A 220 -16.76 9.17 -4.14
C GLY A 220 -15.67 9.43 -5.19
N LYS A 221 -16.11 9.57 -6.44
CA LYS A 221 -15.24 9.74 -7.59
C LYS A 221 -14.71 11.18 -7.70
N GLY A 222 -13.41 11.31 -7.90
CA GLY A 222 -12.68 12.57 -8.06
C GLY A 222 -12.56 13.37 -6.76
N ALA A 223 -12.78 12.74 -5.60
CA ALA A 223 -12.69 13.41 -4.32
C ALA A 223 -11.22 13.70 -3.96
N LEU A 224 -10.34 12.72 -4.17
CA LEU A 224 -8.92 12.85 -3.88
C LEU A 224 -8.28 13.96 -4.73
N GLU A 225 -8.67 14.03 -6.00
CA GLU A 225 -8.10 14.96 -6.99
C GLU A 225 -8.41 16.43 -6.70
N LYS A 226 -9.43 16.72 -5.87
CA LYS A 226 -9.74 18.09 -5.43
C LYS A 226 -8.67 18.68 -4.51
N GLY A 227 -7.78 17.84 -3.98
CA GLY A 227 -6.74 18.24 -3.05
C GLY A 227 -7.18 18.21 -1.58
N PRO A 228 -6.30 18.66 -0.68
CA PRO A 228 -6.54 18.56 0.75
C PRO A 228 -7.68 19.51 1.19
N LEU A 229 -8.59 18.99 2.01
CA LEU A 229 -9.59 19.77 2.75
C LEU A 229 -8.92 20.70 3.77
N ALA A 230 -7.82 20.24 4.37
CA ALA A 230 -7.05 21.00 5.34
C ALA A 230 -5.56 20.73 5.14
N ARG A 231 -4.77 21.79 5.32
CA ARG A 231 -3.31 21.75 5.35
C ARG A 231 -2.84 22.56 6.55
N ILE A 232 -2.22 21.88 7.51
CA ILE A 232 -1.90 22.41 8.84
C ILE A 232 -0.38 22.40 9.01
N ARG A 233 0.21 23.59 9.15
CA ARG A 233 1.65 23.75 9.39
C ARG A 233 2.05 23.17 10.73
N MET A 234 2.96 22.21 10.70
CA MET A 234 3.59 21.70 11.92
C MET A 234 4.56 22.76 12.46
N PRO A 235 4.67 22.90 13.79
CA PRO A 235 5.55 23.90 14.42
C PRO A 235 7.03 23.55 14.28
N VAL A 236 7.34 22.33 13.85
CA VAL A 236 8.68 21.79 13.63
C VAL A 236 8.68 20.97 12.35
N TRP A 237 9.87 20.83 11.77
CA TRP A 237 10.12 19.81 10.76
C TRP A 237 9.99 18.42 11.37
N ILE A 238 9.27 17.54 10.67
CA ILE A 238 9.18 16.12 10.98
C ILE A 238 9.90 15.40 9.85
N PRO A 239 11.00 14.67 10.14
CA PRO A 239 11.69 13.86 9.14
C PRO A 239 10.75 12.82 8.50
N PRO A 240 11.04 12.36 7.27
CA PRO A 240 10.31 11.26 6.66
C PRO A 240 10.17 10.06 7.61
N GLY A 241 8.92 9.73 7.93
CA GLY A 241 8.57 8.61 8.81
C GLY A 241 8.41 7.30 8.05
N LEU A 242 8.06 6.25 8.79
CA LEU A 242 7.59 4.98 8.25
C LEU A 242 6.10 4.86 8.52
N HIS A 243 5.70 4.00 9.46
CA HIS A 243 4.31 3.64 9.65
C HIS A 243 3.58 4.46 10.72
N GLY A 244 2.27 4.54 10.55
CA GLY A 244 1.32 5.13 11.49
C GLY A 244 0.02 4.33 11.56
N THR A 245 -0.86 4.72 12.49
CA THR A 245 -2.20 4.16 12.59
C THR A 245 -3.17 5.20 13.13
N PHE A 246 -4.43 5.12 12.71
CA PHE A 246 -5.52 5.90 13.28
C PHE A 246 -6.31 5.01 14.23
N VAL A 247 -6.62 5.52 15.42
CA VAL A 247 -7.47 4.86 16.40
C VAL A 247 -8.58 5.81 16.79
N GLU A 248 -9.83 5.44 16.48
CA GLU A 248 -10.99 6.24 16.82
C GLU A 248 -11.13 6.43 18.34
N GLY A 249 -11.38 7.67 18.77
CA GLY A 249 -11.61 8.00 20.17
C GLY A 249 -10.39 7.91 21.09
N LEU A 250 -9.23 7.47 20.59
CA LEU A 250 -7.99 7.47 21.36
C LEU A 250 -7.47 8.91 21.45
N THR A 251 -7.54 9.45 22.66
CA THR A 251 -6.90 10.72 23.02
C THR A 251 -5.86 10.42 24.08
N PHE A 252 -4.69 11.03 23.96
CA PHE A 252 -3.69 11.02 25.04
C PHE A 252 -3.95 12.28 25.87
N ASP A 253 -4.13 12.11 27.19
CA ASP A 253 -4.14 13.25 28.10
C ASP A 253 -2.77 13.96 27.98
N ALA A 254 -2.83 15.27 27.70
CA ALA A 254 -1.67 16.15 27.62
C ALA A 254 -1.30 16.73 28.99
#